data_AF-A0A4U7D6K1-F1
#
_entry.id   AF-A0A4U7D6K1-F1
#
_cell.length_a   1.000
_cell.length_b   1.000
_cell.length_c   1.000
_cell.angle_alpha   90.00
_cell.angle_beta   90.00
_cell.angle_gamma   90.00
#
_symmetry.space_group_name_H-M   'P 1'
#
loop_
_entity.id
_entity.type
_entity.pdbx_description
1 polymer ?
#
loop_
_entity_poly.entity_id
_entity_poly.type
_entity_poly.pdbx_seq_one_letter_code
_entity_poly.pdbx_strand_id
1 'polypeptide(L)'
;MGVFRDIGNKIQLYNPLTGEAFFSYDKQNDKLDAEGKDLDNVGSLSTDEIDSKDATIRNSKYIRENVEDGSTAVIQEVKDSGGTVTQDSRTQMTNNVDTNATTILTVDNEPIALLCVVYGKDGSSNRFNDLVFATRNSPPDVISSNDDLGTPASRTYSNDGDEIQLAMGSGTYTVGVSGYGVSP
;
A
#
# COMPACT_ATOMS: atom_id res chain seq x y z
N MET A 1 17.31 -38.88 33.46
CA MET A 1 17.01 -38.14 32.22
C MET A 1 15.59 -38.45 31.81
N GLY A 2 14.75 -37.43 31.61
CA GLY A 2 13.42 -37.63 31.03
C GLY A 2 13.53 -38.01 29.54
N VAL A 3 12.50 -38.68 29.02
CA VAL A 3 12.40 -39.06 27.60
C VAL A 3 11.15 -38.42 27.03
N PHE A 4 11.21 -37.97 25.76
CA PHE A 4 10.04 -37.50 25.05
C PHE A 4 9.26 -38.67 24.46
N ARG A 5 7.94 -38.69 24.63
CA ARG A 5 7.04 -39.57 23.87
C ARG A 5 5.96 -38.78 23.17
N ASP A 6 5.65 -39.20 21.96
CA ASP A 6 4.48 -38.76 21.21
C ASP A 6 3.34 -39.76 21.47
N ILE A 7 2.21 -39.27 21.96
CA ILE A 7 1.02 -40.08 22.27
C ILE A 7 -0.22 -39.52 21.55
N GLY A 8 -0.08 -39.28 20.25
CA GLY A 8 -1.15 -38.77 19.40
C GLY A 8 -1.21 -37.25 19.46
N ASN A 9 -2.24 -36.71 20.11
CA ASN A 9 -2.44 -35.26 20.23
C ASN A 9 -1.53 -34.61 21.29
N LYS A 10 -0.71 -35.38 22.02
CA LYS A 10 0.16 -34.85 23.07
C LYS A 10 1.62 -35.25 22.88
N ILE A 11 2.52 -34.31 23.19
CA ILE A 11 3.94 -34.58 23.40
C ILE A 11 4.21 -34.51 24.90
N GLN A 12 4.81 -35.55 25.46
CA GLN A 12 5.11 -35.62 26.89
C GLN A 12 6.60 -35.79 27.16
N LEU A 13 7.10 -35.10 28.16
CA LEU A 13 8.36 -35.45 28.82
C LEU A 13 8.02 -36.31 30.04
N TYR A 14 8.47 -37.56 30.06
CA TYR A 14 8.09 -38.53 31.09
C TYR A 14 9.29 -39.30 31.65
N ASN A 15 9.09 -39.93 32.80
CA ASN A 15 10.06 -40.85 33.42
C ASN A 15 9.89 -42.26 32.84
N PRO A 16 10.90 -42.84 32.16
CA PRO A 16 10.76 -44.17 31.57
C PRO A 16 10.62 -45.30 32.60
N LEU A 17 11.03 -45.07 33.85
CA LEU A 17 10.98 -46.10 34.90
C LEU A 17 9.62 -46.14 35.62
N THR A 18 8.97 -44.99 35.80
CA THR A 18 7.70 -44.89 36.54
C THR A 18 6.49 -44.66 35.64
N GLY A 19 6.70 -44.22 34.39
CA GLY A 19 5.64 -43.90 33.43
C GLY A 19 4.97 -42.53 33.66
N GLU A 20 5.34 -41.83 34.72
CA GLU A 20 4.78 -40.52 35.09
C GLU A 20 5.28 -39.40 34.15
N ALA A 21 4.36 -38.55 33.73
CA ALA A 21 4.67 -37.37 32.92
C ALA A 21 5.02 -36.18 33.81
N PHE A 22 6.14 -35.51 33.49
CA PHE A 22 6.54 -34.26 34.15
C PHE A 22 5.95 -33.04 33.44
N PHE A 23 5.81 -33.14 32.12
CA PHE A 23 5.29 -32.09 31.27
C PHE A 23 4.51 -32.73 30.13
N SER A 24 3.39 -32.11 29.77
CA SER A 24 2.55 -32.53 28.65
C SER A 24 2.14 -31.29 27.88
N TYR A 25 2.44 -31.29 26.58
CA TYR A 25 1.97 -30.28 25.63
C TYR A 25 0.89 -30.92 24.75
N ASP A 26 -0.25 -30.24 24.61
CA ASP A 26 -1.34 -30.66 23.75
C ASP A 26 -1.24 -29.93 22.41
N LYS A 27 -1.03 -30.69 21.33
CA LYS A 27 -0.90 -30.19 19.96
C LYS A 27 -2.18 -29.52 19.46
N GLN A 28 -3.33 -29.75 20.11
CA GLN A 28 -4.59 -29.10 19.74
C GLN A 28 -4.76 -27.68 20.33
N ASN A 29 -3.91 -27.30 21.30
CA ASN A 29 -4.04 -26.00 21.97
C ASN A 29 -3.39 -24.82 21.23
N ASP A 30 -2.73 -25.04 20.09
CA ASP A 30 -2.18 -23.94 19.27
C ASP A 30 -3.26 -23.03 18.67
N LYS A 31 -4.53 -23.45 18.80
CA LYS A 31 -5.71 -22.73 18.34
C LYS A 31 -6.59 -22.28 19.50
N LEU A 32 -6.09 -22.25 20.73
CA LEU A 32 -6.85 -21.73 21.87
C LEU A 32 -6.25 -20.40 22.34
N ASP A 33 -7.09 -19.47 22.82
CA ASP A 33 -6.62 -18.27 23.52
C ASP A 33 -6.07 -18.60 24.92
N ALA A 34 -5.57 -17.58 25.63
CA ALA A 34 -5.04 -17.72 26.99
C ALA A 34 -6.08 -18.18 28.04
N GLU A 35 -7.38 -18.13 27.70
CA GLU A 35 -8.49 -18.61 28.51
C GLU A 35 -8.97 -20.01 28.07
N GLY A 36 -8.36 -20.59 27.03
CA GLY A 36 -8.70 -21.91 26.49
C GLY A 36 -9.87 -21.92 25.51
N LYS A 37 -10.24 -20.78 24.91
CA LYS A 37 -11.32 -20.71 23.90
C LYS A 37 -10.80 -20.95 22.49
N ASP A 38 -11.61 -21.65 21.70
CA ASP A 38 -11.32 -22.01 20.31
C ASP A 38 -11.21 -20.79 19.39
N LEU A 39 -10.06 -20.67 18.71
CA LEU A 39 -9.74 -19.65 17.73
C LEU A 39 -10.11 -20.07 16.29
N ASP A 40 -10.56 -21.32 16.06
CA ASP A 40 -10.94 -21.78 14.72
C ASP A 40 -12.26 -21.18 14.22
N ASN A 41 -13.00 -20.50 15.11
CA ASN A 41 -14.34 -19.98 14.82
C ASN A 41 -14.53 -18.51 15.26
N VAL A 42 -13.45 -17.76 15.43
CA VAL A 42 -13.52 -16.32 15.77
C VAL A 42 -14.02 -15.43 14.61
N GLY A 43 -14.45 -16.03 13.50
CA GLY A 43 -14.79 -15.33 12.28
C GLY A 43 -13.57 -14.66 11.65
N SER A 44 -13.75 -14.05 10.48
CA SER A 44 -12.79 -13.02 10.03
C SER A 44 -12.84 -11.87 11.03
N LEU A 45 -11.68 -11.33 11.42
CA LEU A 45 -11.64 -10.04 12.10
C LEU A 45 -12.44 -9.05 11.23
N SER A 46 -13.55 -8.54 11.75
CA SER A 46 -14.27 -7.47 11.09
C SER A 46 -13.35 -6.26 11.06
N THR A 47 -13.03 -5.78 9.86
CA THR A 47 -12.33 -4.51 9.67
C THR A 47 -13.23 -3.31 9.94
N ASP A 48 -14.53 -3.55 10.18
CA ASP A 48 -15.53 -2.51 9.97
C ASP A 48 -15.76 -1.65 11.20
N GLU A 49 -15.30 -2.04 12.39
CA GLU A 49 -15.38 -1.17 13.57
C GLU A 49 -14.44 -1.63 14.69
N ILE A 50 -13.23 -1.07 14.72
CA ILE A 50 -12.49 -0.96 15.97
C ILE A 50 -13.09 0.26 16.70
N ASP A 51 -14.16 0.06 17.48
CA ASP A 51 -14.71 1.11 18.35
C ASP A 51 -13.79 1.27 19.57
N SER A 52 -12.78 2.15 19.48
CA SER A 52 -12.09 2.62 20.68
C SER A 52 -12.76 3.90 21.16
N LYS A 53 -13.46 3.81 22.29
CA LYS A 53 -14.14 4.94 22.90
C LYS A 53 -13.24 6.04 23.47
N ASP A 54 -11.92 5.88 23.45
CA ASP A 54 -10.97 6.82 24.08
C ASP A 54 -9.63 6.99 23.35
N ALA A 55 -9.51 6.59 22.09
CA ALA A 55 -8.35 6.96 21.26
C ALA A 55 -8.83 7.61 19.97
N THR A 56 -8.16 8.67 19.54
CA THR A 56 -8.33 9.31 18.23
C THR A 56 -8.01 8.28 17.14
N ILE A 57 -8.96 7.41 16.79
CA ILE A 57 -8.79 6.43 15.73
C ILE A 57 -8.82 7.18 14.41
N ARG A 58 -7.67 7.16 13.74
CA ARG A 58 -7.52 7.55 12.35
C ARG A 58 -8.02 6.38 11.53
N ASN A 59 -9.24 6.47 10.99
CA ASN A 59 -9.72 5.52 10.00
C ASN A 59 -8.88 5.72 8.73
N SER A 60 -7.77 5.00 8.60
CA SER A 60 -7.10 4.82 7.31
C SER A 60 -7.83 3.69 6.60
N LYS A 61 -8.74 4.03 5.68
CA LYS A 61 -9.37 3.04 4.80
C LYS A 61 -8.32 2.63 3.76
N TYR A 62 -7.73 1.45 3.91
CA TYR A 62 -6.95 0.84 2.83
C TYR A 62 -7.92 0.35 1.77
N ILE A 63 -8.25 1.20 0.80
CA ILE A 63 -9.06 0.82 -0.35
C ILE A 63 -8.15 0.14 -1.37
N ARG A 64 -8.21 -1.20 -1.44
CA ARG A 64 -7.73 -1.96 -2.61
C ARG A 64 -8.92 -2.32 -3.49
N GLU A 65 -9.65 -1.32 -3.98
CA GLU A 65 -10.73 -1.55 -4.95
C GLU A 65 -10.22 -1.13 -6.33
N ASN A 66 -10.39 -2.01 -7.33
CA ASN A 66 -10.11 -1.74 -8.75
C ASN A 66 -8.70 -1.24 -9.11
N VAL A 67 -7.68 -1.81 -8.46
CA VAL A 67 -6.30 -1.48 -8.78
C VAL A 67 -5.86 -2.26 -10.02
N GLU A 68 -5.99 -1.67 -11.21
CA GLU A 68 -5.22 -2.10 -12.37
C GLU A 68 -3.72 -1.92 -12.09
N ASP A 69 -2.93 -2.89 -12.54
CA ASP A 69 -1.48 -3.08 -12.36
C ASP A 69 -0.73 -2.03 -11.50
N GLY A 70 -0.42 -2.40 -10.25
CA GLY A 70 0.62 -1.72 -9.47
C GLY A 70 0.28 -0.36 -8.86
N SER A 71 -0.98 0.06 -8.86
CA SER A 71 -1.42 1.25 -8.12
C SER A 71 -1.68 0.96 -6.62
N THR A 72 -1.63 1.97 -5.75
CA THR A 72 -2.07 1.90 -4.36
C THR A 72 -2.54 3.28 -3.93
N ALA A 73 -3.73 3.38 -3.32
CA ALA A 73 -4.22 4.62 -2.74
C ALA A 73 -4.43 4.44 -1.22
N VAL A 74 -4.07 5.47 -0.46
CA VAL A 74 -4.36 5.62 0.96
C VAL A 74 -5.11 6.93 1.11
N ILE A 75 -6.41 6.81 1.38
CA ILE A 75 -7.31 7.94 1.57
C ILE A 75 -7.67 8.01 3.04
N GLN A 76 -7.42 9.17 3.65
CA GLN A 76 -7.72 9.45 5.04
C GLN A 76 -8.67 10.64 5.13
N GLU A 77 -9.86 10.41 5.66
CA GLU A 77 -10.77 11.48 6.05
C GLU A 77 -10.43 11.96 7.47
N VAL A 78 -10.21 13.26 7.61
CA VAL A 78 -10.00 13.95 8.88
C VAL A 78 -11.21 14.83 9.14
N LYS A 79 -11.97 14.52 10.19
CA LYS A 79 -13.12 15.32 10.61
C LYS A 79 -12.74 16.18 11.80
N ASP A 80 -12.96 17.49 11.69
CA ASP A 80 -12.83 18.44 12.79
C ASP A 80 -14.10 19.30 12.93
N SER A 81 -14.08 20.29 13.85
CA SER A 81 -15.22 21.19 14.05
C SER A 81 -15.50 22.12 12.86
N GLY A 82 -14.59 22.21 11.89
CA GLY A 82 -14.66 23.03 10.69
C GLY A 82 -15.10 22.27 9.43
N GLY A 83 -15.03 20.94 9.41
CA GLY A 83 -15.47 20.13 8.27
C GLY A 83 -14.81 18.76 8.18
N THR A 84 -14.91 18.14 7.00
CA THR A 84 -14.13 16.94 6.63
C THR A 84 -13.04 17.38 5.67
N VAL A 85 -11.80 17.01 5.92
CA VAL A 85 -10.68 17.17 4.99
C VAL A 85 -10.22 15.79 4.59
N THR A 86 -10.08 15.54 3.30
CA THR A 86 -9.54 14.28 2.79
C THR A 86 -8.07 14.47 2.45
N GLN A 87 -7.22 13.64 3.05
CA GLN A 87 -5.83 13.48 2.65
C GLN A 87 -5.73 12.25 1.76
N ASP A 88 -5.07 12.40 0.62
CA ASP A 88 -4.92 11.34 -0.35
C ASP A 88 -3.44 11.14 -0.67
N SER A 89 -2.97 9.91 -0.54
CA SER A 89 -1.67 9.48 -1.03
C SER A 89 -1.85 8.34 -2.00
N ARG A 90 -1.34 8.51 -3.22
CA ARG A 90 -1.44 7.52 -4.28
C ARG A 90 -0.07 7.17 -4.81
N THR A 91 0.12 5.92 -5.18
CA THR A 91 1.27 5.48 -5.95
C THR A 91 0.81 4.67 -7.14
N GLN A 92 1.55 4.75 -8.25
CA GLN A 92 1.28 3.93 -9.43
C GLN A 92 2.56 3.64 -10.18
N MET A 93 2.69 2.41 -10.67
CA MET A 93 3.77 1.98 -11.56
C MET A 93 3.19 1.67 -12.94
N THR A 94 3.68 2.36 -13.95
CA THR A 94 3.21 2.22 -15.34
C THR A 94 4.37 1.75 -16.20
N ASN A 95 4.17 0.63 -16.91
CA ASN A 95 5.16 0.10 -17.84
C ASN A 95 4.90 0.60 -19.25
N ASN A 96 5.93 0.53 -20.09
CA ASN A 96 5.83 0.83 -21.52
C ASN A 96 5.38 2.26 -21.84
N VAL A 97 5.74 3.24 -21.00
CA VAL A 97 5.49 4.65 -21.30
C VAL A 97 6.44 5.07 -22.41
N ASP A 98 5.88 5.31 -23.60
CA ASP A 98 6.62 5.65 -24.81
C ASP A 98 6.31 7.09 -25.26
N THR A 99 6.38 7.35 -26.56
CA THR A 99 6.10 8.68 -27.13
C THR A 99 4.63 9.08 -27.14
N ASN A 100 3.72 8.14 -26.85
CA ASN A 100 2.30 8.41 -26.72
C ASN A 100 1.96 8.79 -25.28
N ALA A 101 1.02 9.73 -25.12
CA ALA A 101 0.50 10.09 -23.82
C ALA A 101 -0.11 8.85 -23.14
N THR A 102 0.47 8.46 -22.02
CA THR A 102 0.08 7.27 -21.25
C THR A 102 -0.31 7.71 -19.85
N THR A 103 -1.43 7.20 -19.35
CA THR A 103 -1.90 7.48 -17.98
C THR A 103 -0.95 6.88 -16.95
N ILE A 104 -0.34 7.74 -16.14
CA ILE A 104 0.64 7.36 -15.10
C ILE A 104 0.08 7.50 -13.69
N LEU A 105 -1.02 8.24 -13.52
CA LEU A 105 -1.79 8.30 -12.28
C LEU A 105 -3.23 8.74 -12.56
N THR A 106 -4.21 8.06 -11.96
CA THR A 106 -5.63 8.47 -12.00
C THR A 106 -6.00 9.16 -10.69
N VAL A 107 -6.69 10.30 -10.80
CA VAL A 107 -7.17 11.14 -9.69
C VAL A 107 -8.69 11.07 -9.63
N ASP A 108 -9.23 9.93 -9.20
CA ASP A 108 -10.67 9.74 -9.08
C ASP A 108 -11.22 10.41 -7.80
N ASN A 109 -12.34 11.11 -7.94
CA ASN A 109 -13.25 11.50 -6.85
C ASN A 109 -12.66 12.28 -5.66
N GLU A 110 -11.68 13.18 -5.88
CA GLU A 110 -10.91 13.98 -4.90
C GLU A 110 -9.50 13.39 -4.67
N PRO A 111 -8.40 14.17 -4.77
CA PRO A 111 -8.29 15.62 -4.53
C PRO A 111 -8.25 16.54 -5.77
N ILE A 112 -8.54 17.83 -5.54
CA ILE A 112 -8.50 18.92 -6.56
C ILE A 112 -7.09 19.13 -7.14
N ALA A 113 -6.04 18.86 -6.35
CA ALA A 113 -4.64 18.98 -6.75
C ALA A 113 -3.77 17.96 -6.03
N LEU A 114 -2.68 17.55 -6.70
CA LEU A 114 -1.67 16.63 -6.20
C LEU A 114 -0.27 17.22 -6.40
N LEU A 115 0.57 17.06 -5.38
CA LEU A 115 2.01 17.14 -5.52
C LEU A 115 2.55 15.74 -5.79
N CYS A 116 3.11 15.55 -6.99
CA CYS A 116 3.56 14.27 -7.49
C CYS A 116 5.10 14.23 -7.57
N VAL A 117 5.69 13.17 -7.03
CA VAL A 117 7.05 12.75 -7.38
C VAL A 117 6.93 11.71 -8.49
N VAL A 118 7.45 12.02 -9.67
CA VAL A 118 7.43 11.14 -10.84
C VAL A 118 8.84 10.69 -11.13
N TYR A 119 9.11 9.39 -11.13
CA TYR A 119 10.42 8.84 -11.46
C TYR A 119 10.29 7.80 -12.57
N GLY A 120 11.36 7.59 -13.32
CA GLY A 120 11.32 6.64 -14.43
C GLY A 120 12.69 6.13 -14.78
N LYS A 121 12.71 4.95 -15.41
CA LYS A 121 13.91 4.33 -15.96
C LYS A 121 13.62 3.62 -17.27
N ASP A 122 14.62 3.61 -18.16
CA ASP A 122 14.58 2.77 -19.36
C ASP A 122 15.24 1.40 -19.11
N GLY A 123 15.24 0.55 -20.15
CA GLY A 123 15.92 -0.75 -20.12
C GLY A 123 17.45 -0.67 -20.17
N SER A 124 18.01 0.53 -20.31
CA SER A 124 19.46 0.76 -20.35
C SER A 124 19.96 1.20 -18.97
N SER A 125 19.98 2.50 -18.73
CA SER A 125 20.45 3.12 -17.48
C SER A 125 20.01 4.57 -17.34
N ASN A 126 19.19 5.09 -18.26
CA ASN A 126 18.70 6.46 -18.16
C ASN A 126 17.63 6.51 -17.07
N ARG A 127 17.78 7.43 -16.12
CA ARG A 127 16.87 7.61 -14.99
C ARG A 127 16.56 9.06 -14.77
N PHE A 128 15.34 9.32 -14.34
CA PHE A 128 14.86 10.66 -14.07
C PHE A 128 14.01 10.69 -12.81
N ASN A 129 13.84 11.91 -12.28
CA ASN A 129 12.87 12.21 -11.23
C ASN A 129 12.41 13.68 -11.33
N ASP A 130 11.10 13.88 -11.38
CA ASP A 130 10.44 15.18 -11.36
C ASP A 130 9.63 15.38 -10.09
N LEU A 131 9.48 16.65 -9.75
CA LEU A 131 8.44 17.15 -8.89
C LEU A 131 7.41 17.88 -9.78
N VAL A 132 6.20 17.36 -9.82
CA VAL A 132 5.10 17.83 -10.66
C VAL A 132 3.94 18.27 -9.78
N PHE A 133 3.34 19.42 -10.07
CA PHE A 133 2.08 19.84 -9.49
C PHE A 133 0.96 19.61 -10.49
N ALA A 134 0.10 18.64 -10.22
CA ALA A 134 -1.02 18.30 -11.07
C ALA A 134 -2.31 18.84 -10.48
N THR A 135 -3.15 19.45 -11.32
CA THR A 135 -4.52 19.81 -10.95
C THR A 135 -5.48 19.19 -11.95
N ARG A 136 -6.75 19.04 -11.59
CA ARG A 136 -7.76 18.45 -12.48
C ARG A 136 -8.00 19.26 -13.77
N ASN A 137 -7.93 20.58 -13.68
CA ASN A 137 -8.43 21.48 -14.73
C ASN A 137 -7.34 22.30 -15.43
N SER A 138 -6.08 22.12 -15.07
CA SER A 138 -4.94 22.73 -15.75
C SER A 138 -3.93 21.65 -16.11
N PRO A 139 -3.15 21.82 -17.18
CA PRO A 139 -2.00 20.95 -17.44
C PRO A 139 -1.11 20.86 -16.18
N PRO A 140 -0.47 19.70 -15.93
CA PRO A 140 0.49 19.59 -14.84
C PRO A 140 1.70 20.49 -15.05
N ASP A 141 2.11 21.17 -13.98
CA ASP A 141 3.30 22.03 -13.98
C ASP A 141 4.49 21.26 -13.41
N VAL A 142 5.59 21.18 -14.16
CA VAL A 142 6.85 20.63 -13.66
C VAL A 142 7.55 21.69 -12.82
N ILE A 143 7.53 21.50 -11.49
CA ILE A 143 8.20 22.41 -10.54
C ILE A 143 9.71 22.23 -10.60
N SER A 144 10.15 20.97 -10.65
CA SER A 144 11.57 20.61 -10.70
C SER A 144 11.76 19.35 -11.52
N SER A 145 12.84 19.29 -12.28
CA SER A 145 13.21 18.14 -13.09
C SER A 145 14.68 17.84 -12.90
N ASN A 146 15.01 16.57 -12.70
CA ASN A 146 16.38 16.13 -12.53
C ASN A 146 16.64 14.78 -13.22
N ASP A 147 17.75 14.72 -13.93
CA ASP A 147 18.26 13.53 -14.60
C ASP A 147 19.24 12.84 -13.64
N ASP A 148 18.76 11.82 -12.94
CA ASP A 148 19.55 11.11 -11.93
C ASP A 148 20.69 10.30 -12.55
N LEU A 149 20.48 9.71 -13.74
CA LEU A 149 21.52 8.97 -14.44
C LEU A 149 21.33 9.03 -15.96
N GLY A 150 22.45 9.20 -16.67
CA GLY A 150 22.47 9.21 -18.13
C GLY A 150 21.89 10.50 -18.71
N THR A 151 21.23 10.37 -19.86
CA THR A 151 20.55 11.45 -20.57
C THR A 151 19.16 10.96 -20.95
N PRO A 152 18.23 10.89 -19.98
CA PRO A 152 16.87 10.44 -20.26
C PRO A 152 16.18 11.34 -21.29
N ALA A 153 15.22 10.77 -22.02
CA ALA A 153 14.43 11.53 -22.96
C ALA A 153 13.63 12.64 -22.25
N SER A 154 13.35 13.74 -22.95
CA SER A 154 12.46 14.79 -22.45
C SER A 154 11.08 14.23 -22.08
N ARG A 155 10.36 14.90 -21.18
CA ARG A 155 9.04 14.46 -20.70
C ARG A 155 8.02 15.55 -20.92
N THR A 156 6.82 15.17 -21.36
CA THR A 156 5.67 16.07 -21.49
C THR A 156 4.54 15.51 -20.65
N TYR A 157 4.07 16.32 -19.70
CA TYR A 157 2.92 15.99 -18.87
C TYR A 157 1.66 16.65 -19.42
N SER A 158 0.56 15.93 -19.34
CA SER A 158 -0.77 16.41 -19.73
C SER A 158 -1.82 15.81 -18.81
N ASN A 159 -3.06 16.29 -18.94
CA ASN A 159 -4.21 15.67 -18.31
C ASN A 159 -5.24 15.28 -19.38
N ASP A 160 -5.92 14.16 -19.14
CA ASP A 160 -7.13 13.75 -19.86
C ASP A 160 -8.23 13.45 -18.83
N GLY A 161 -9.06 14.45 -18.53
CA GLY A 161 -10.02 14.38 -17.44
C GLY A 161 -9.34 14.19 -16.08
N ASP A 162 -9.54 13.00 -15.50
CA ASP A 162 -8.99 12.62 -14.19
C ASP A 162 -7.64 11.90 -14.29
N GLU A 163 -7.09 11.78 -15.50
CA GLU A 163 -5.88 11.03 -15.77
C GLU A 163 -4.69 11.97 -15.96
N ILE A 164 -3.69 11.84 -15.09
CA ILE A 164 -2.38 12.45 -15.30
C ILE A 164 -1.62 11.57 -16.27
N GLN A 165 -1.24 12.16 -17.40
CA GLN A 165 -0.58 11.48 -18.49
C GLN A 165 0.86 11.97 -18.68
N LEU A 166 1.70 11.08 -19.18
CA LEU A 166 3.08 11.35 -19.55
C LEU A 166 3.38 10.77 -20.93
N ALA A 167 4.03 11.57 -21.76
CA ALA A 167 4.68 11.14 -22.99
C ALA A 167 6.19 11.38 -22.90
N MET A 168 6.98 10.38 -23.28
CA MET A 168 8.43 10.49 -23.40
C MET A 168 8.80 11.10 -24.76
N GLY A 169 9.91 11.84 -24.84
CA GLY A 169 10.41 12.37 -26.12
C GLY A 169 10.96 11.28 -27.04
N SER A 170 11.38 10.15 -26.47
CA SER A 170 11.86 8.96 -27.18
C SER A 170 11.98 7.78 -26.21
N GLY A 171 12.14 6.57 -26.74
CA GLY A 171 12.37 5.37 -25.95
C GLY A 171 11.12 4.89 -25.20
N THR A 172 11.31 3.92 -24.32
CA THR A 172 10.25 3.30 -23.55
C THR A 172 10.71 3.14 -22.11
N TYR A 173 9.89 3.62 -21.18
CA TYR A 173 10.23 3.72 -19.77
C TYR A 173 9.23 2.96 -18.90
N THR A 174 9.71 2.43 -17.78
CA THR A 174 8.88 2.13 -16.63
C THR A 174 8.86 3.38 -15.75
N VAL A 175 7.68 3.88 -15.45
CA VAL A 175 7.45 5.13 -14.70
C VAL A 175 6.73 4.80 -13.41
N GLY A 176 7.19 5.39 -12.31
CA GLY A 176 6.51 5.39 -11.03
C GLY A 176 6.07 6.80 -10.64
N VAL A 177 4.90 6.90 -10.04
CA VAL A 177 4.35 8.15 -9.49
C VAL A 177 4.01 7.93 -8.04
N SER A 178 4.33 8.91 -7.20
CA SER A 178 3.79 9.06 -5.85
C SER A 178 3.16 10.44 -5.72
N GLY A 179 1.83 10.50 -5.64
CA GLY A 179 1.04 11.71 -5.47
C GLY A 179 0.58 11.91 -4.03
N TYR A 180 0.55 13.16 -3.60
CA TYR A 180 0.00 13.58 -2.31
C TYR A 180 -0.90 14.78 -2.52
N GLY A 181 -2.13 14.69 -2.04
CA GLY A 181 -3.11 15.76 -2.18
C GLY A 181 -4.00 15.89 -0.98
N VAL A 182 -4.67 17.04 -0.94
CA VAL A 182 -5.63 17.39 0.09
C VAL A 182 -6.85 17.99 -0.59
N SER A 183 -8.03 17.62 -0.11
CA SER A 183 -9.30 18.24 -0.51
C SER A 183 -10.15 18.60 0.70
N PRO A 184 -10.88 19.73 0.63
CA PRO A 184 -11.85 20.15 1.63
C PRO A 184 -13.19 19.40 1.55
#